data_AF-A0AAQ3U1F4-F1
#
_entry.id   AF-A0AAQ3U1F4-F1
#
_cell.length_a   1.000
_cell.length_b   1.000
_cell.length_c   1.000
_cell.angle_alpha   90.00
_cell.angle_beta   90.00
_cell.angle_gamma   90.00
#
_symmetry.space_group_name_H-M   'P 1'
#
loop_
_entity.id
_entity.type
_entity.pdbx_description
1 polymer ?
#
loop_
_entity_poly.entity_id
_entity_poly.type
_entity_poly.pdbx_seq_one_letter_code
_entity_poly.pdbx_strand_id
1 'polypeptide(L)'
;MCPWVIQGVQFSTSFKILPLNCYDAILGMEWIEQFSPMSVQWAEKWLSFVYNKQQGIVDSNVQLNLISGDQLNAITTIDLVFCVVHVYAIDSAEQFKPELPFPIQELIQQFAILFEEPSGEAPSQTKRHTIPLLPSTQPFRL
;
A
#
# COMPACT_ATOMS: atom_id res chain seq x y z
N MET A 1 19.31 2.79 -14.23
CA MET A 1 17.86 2.91 -14.45
C MET A 1 17.15 2.18 -13.33
N CYS A 2 16.02 2.70 -12.84
CA CYS A 2 15.25 2.12 -11.74
C CYS A 2 14.10 1.28 -12.30
N PRO A 3 13.99 -0.02 -11.96
CA PRO A 3 12.84 -0.83 -12.32
C PRO A 3 11.63 -0.46 -11.44
N TRP A 4 10.46 -0.40 -12.04
CA TRP A 4 9.19 -0.18 -11.32
C TRP A 4 8.06 -0.90 -12.04
N VAL A 5 6.99 -1.22 -11.32
CA VAL A 5 5.87 -2.02 -11.84
C VAL A 5 4.58 -1.24 -11.72
N ILE A 6 3.78 -1.23 -12.79
CA ILE A 6 2.41 -0.74 -12.77
C ILE A 6 1.53 -1.71 -13.55
N GLN A 7 0.37 -2.08 -12.99
CA GLN A 7 -0.56 -3.04 -13.61
C GLN A 7 0.14 -4.32 -14.10
N GLY A 8 1.04 -4.89 -13.29
CA GLY A 8 1.77 -6.13 -13.62
C GLY A 8 2.83 -6.00 -14.72
N VAL A 9 3.07 -4.81 -15.27
CA VAL A 9 4.09 -4.56 -16.30
C VAL A 9 5.29 -3.85 -15.69
N GLN A 10 6.48 -4.36 -15.94
CA GLN A 10 7.73 -3.75 -15.47
C GLN A 10 8.27 -2.73 -16.48
N PHE A 11 8.51 -1.52 -16.00
CA PHE A 11 9.16 -0.44 -16.72
C PHE A 11 10.52 -0.12 -16.10
N SER A 12 11.37 0.57 -16.83
CA SER A 12 12.70 1.00 -16.37
C SER A 12 12.92 2.45 -16.75
N THR A 13 13.05 3.33 -15.76
CA THR A 13 13.19 4.78 -15.96
C THR A 13 14.33 5.34 -15.11
N SER A 14 15.01 6.38 -15.59
CA SER A 14 15.97 7.14 -14.78
C SER A 14 15.24 8.26 -14.02
N PHE A 15 15.04 8.08 -12.72
CA PHE A 15 14.42 9.10 -11.86
C PHE A 15 15.44 10.10 -11.33
N LYS A 16 15.00 11.34 -11.14
CA LYS A 16 15.71 12.33 -10.31
C LYS A 16 15.16 12.26 -8.89
N ILE A 17 16.03 12.30 -7.89
CA ILE A 17 15.63 12.27 -6.49
C ILE A 17 15.17 13.69 -6.10
N LEU A 18 13.93 13.80 -5.64
CA LEU A 18 13.34 15.02 -5.14
C LEU A 18 12.71 14.74 -3.76
N PRO A 19 12.83 15.65 -2.78
CA PRO A 19 12.21 15.48 -1.46
C PRO A 19 10.70 15.75 -1.57
N LEU A 20 9.96 14.75 -2.06
CA LEU A 20 8.50 14.79 -2.19
C LEU A 20 7.88 14.21 -0.91
N ASN A 21 6.92 14.93 -0.32
CA ASN A 21 6.26 14.50 0.92
C ASN A 21 5.07 13.55 0.67
N CYS A 22 4.49 13.54 -0.52
CA CYS A 22 3.19 12.92 -0.80
C CYS A 22 3.12 12.12 -2.10
N TYR A 23 4.24 11.97 -2.82
CA TYR A 23 4.31 11.20 -4.06
C TYR A 23 5.57 10.36 -4.08
N ASP A 24 5.43 9.09 -4.44
CA ASP A 24 6.56 8.16 -4.55
C ASP A 24 7.40 8.42 -5.82
N ALA A 25 6.74 8.82 -6.91
CA ALA A 25 7.39 9.12 -8.18
C ALA A 25 6.56 10.11 -9.02
N ILE A 26 7.25 10.91 -9.84
CA ILE A 26 6.65 11.76 -10.86
C ILE A 26 7.17 11.30 -12.23
N LEU A 27 6.24 10.92 -13.11
CA LEU A 27 6.56 10.62 -14.50
C LEU A 27 6.44 11.91 -15.32
N GLY A 28 7.57 12.31 -15.91
CA GLY A 28 7.62 13.50 -16.76
C GLY A 28 6.92 13.29 -18.11
N MET A 29 6.65 14.39 -18.80
CA MET A 29 6.04 14.38 -20.13
C MET A 29 6.83 13.57 -21.15
N GLU A 30 8.17 13.66 -21.14
CA GLU A 30 9.04 12.89 -22.04
C GLU A 30 8.84 11.37 -21.89
N TRP A 31 8.52 10.89 -20.68
CA TRP A 31 8.24 9.48 -20.46
C TRP A 31 6.86 9.12 -21.01
N ILE A 32 5.85 9.95 -20.72
CA ILE A 32 4.48 9.75 -21.18
C ILE A 32 4.41 9.75 -22.71
N GLU A 33 5.10 10.68 -23.38
CA GLU A 33 5.13 10.82 -24.85
C GLU A 33 5.69 9.59 -25.58
N GLN A 34 6.58 8.82 -24.96
CA GLN A 34 7.11 7.57 -25.55
C GLN A 34 6.03 6.52 -25.80
N PHE A 35 4.90 6.63 -25.10
CA PHE A 35 3.76 5.73 -25.23
C PHE A 35 2.59 6.36 -25.98
N SER A 36 2.84 7.41 -26.76
CA SER A 36 1.87 7.94 -27.71
C SER A 36 1.65 6.96 -28.88
N PRO A 37 0.41 6.80 -29.39
CA PRO A 37 -0.81 7.48 -28.99
C PRO A 37 -1.38 6.95 -27.66
N MET A 38 -1.96 7.85 -26.87
CA MET A 38 -2.64 7.53 -25.60
C MET A 38 -4.00 8.22 -25.51
N SER A 39 -4.87 7.69 -24.65
CA SER A 39 -6.14 8.30 -24.28
C SER A 39 -6.09 8.77 -22.83
N VAL A 40 -6.59 9.97 -22.55
CA VAL A 40 -6.66 10.55 -21.21
C VAL A 40 -8.10 10.99 -20.94
N GLN A 41 -8.69 10.46 -19.87
CA GLN A 41 -9.99 10.91 -19.37
C GLN A 41 -9.79 11.82 -18.15
N TRP A 42 -9.89 13.12 -18.37
CA TRP A 42 -9.61 14.12 -17.34
C TRP A 42 -10.66 14.20 -16.23
N ALA A 43 -11.91 13.84 -16.52
CA ALA A 43 -12.97 13.81 -15.52
C ALA A 43 -12.79 12.64 -14.55
N GLU A 44 -12.52 11.45 -15.09
CA GLU A 44 -12.37 10.20 -14.35
C GLU A 44 -10.93 9.95 -13.87
N LYS A 45 -9.98 10.81 -14.23
CA LYS A 45 -8.57 10.80 -13.81
C LYS A 45 -7.81 9.52 -14.17
N TRP A 46 -8.07 8.98 -15.36
CA TRP A 46 -7.30 7.84 -15.89
C TRP A 46 -6.68 8.13 -17.26
N LEU A 47 -5.64 7.37 -17.59
CA LEU A 47 -5.03 7.35 -18.92
C LEU A 47 -4.77 5.91 -19.37
N SER A 48 -4.73 5.67 -20.68
CA SER A 48 -4.36 4.38 -21.26
C SER A 48 -3.52 4.57 -22.51
N PHE A 49 -2.62 3.62 -22.75
CA PHE A 49 -1.79 3.54 -23.95
C PHE A 49 -1.55 2.07 -24.30
N VAL A 50 -1.11 1.81 -25.53
CA VAL A 50 -0.75 0.46 -25.98
C VAL A 50 0.74 0.24 -25.74
N TYR A 51 1.07 -0.82 -25.00
CA TYR A 51 2.45 -1.22 -24.75
C TYR A 51 2.63 -2.68 -25.17
N ASN A 52 3.59 -2.98 -26.05
CA ASN A 52 3.87 -4.33 -26.55
C ASN A 52 2.64 -5.09 -27.09
N LYS A 53 1.74 -4.41 -27.81
CA LYS A 53 0.45 -4.94 -28.33
C LYS A 53 -0.58 -5.33 -27.26
N GLN A 54 -0.32 -4.99 -26.00
CA GLN A 54 -1.29 -5.10 -24.91
C GLN A 54 -1.76 -3.69 -24.57
N GLN A 55 -3.07 -3.46 -24.63
CA GLN A 55 -3.66 -2.30 -24.00
C GLN A 55 -3.73 -2.66 -22.50
N GLY A 56 -3.19 -1.78 -21.63
CA GLY A 56 -3.05 -2.04 -20.19
C GLY A 56 -4.31 -2.65 -19.58
N ILE A 57 -4.14 -3.45 -18.52
CA ILE A 57 -5.16 -4.35 -17.94
C ILE A 57 -6.55 -3.70 -18.01
N VAL A 58 -7.29 -4.05 -19.06
CA VAL A 58 -8.73 -3.83 -19.14
C VAL A 58 -9.28 -4.55 -17.93
N ASP A 59 -10.20 -3.94 -17.19
CA ASP A 59 -10.97 -4.57 -16.10
C ASP A 59 -11.38 -5.96 -16.57
N SER A 60 -10.52 -6.91 -16.28
CA SER A 60 -10.68 -8.26 -16.75
C SER A 60 -11.73 -8.75 -15.79
N ASN A 61 -12.84 -9.28 -16.31
CA ASN A 61 -13.71 -10.12 -15.50
C ASN A 61 -12.85 -11.27 -14.97
N VAL A 62 -12.16 -11.03 -13.85
CA VAL A 62 -11.31 -12.02 -13.21
C VAL A 62 -12.29 -13.03 -12.67
N GLN A 63 -12.44 -14.13 -13.41
CA GLN A 63 -13.14 -15.29 -12.90
C GLN A 63 -12.28 -15.85 -11.78
N LEU A 64 -12.67 -15.54 -10.55
CA LEU A 64 -12.07 -16.13 -9.37
C LEU A 64 -12.47 -17.61 -9.35
N ASN A 65 -11.48 -18.48 -9.50
CA ASN A 65 -11.68 -19.90 -9.32
C ASN A 65 -11.72 -20.20 -7.82
N LEU A 66 -12.84 -20.72 -7.35
CA LEU A 66 -12.94 -21.23 -6.00
C LEU A 66 -12.01 -22.44 -5.87
N ILE A 67 -11.07 -22.37 -4.94
CA ILE A 67 -10.18 -23.48 -4.61
C ILE A 67 -10.60 -24.12 -3.28
N SER A 68 -10.38 -25.42 -3.17
CA SER A 68 -10.57 -26.14 -1.91
C SER A 68 -9.42 -25.90 -0.92
N GLY A 69 -9.63 -26.24 0.36
CA GLY A 69 -8.57 -26.17 1.37
C GLY A 69 -7.35 -27.02 1.03
N ASP A 70 -7.54 -28.22 0.47
CA ASP A 70 -6.44 -29.10 0.06
C ASP A 70 -5.64 -28.49 -1.10
N GLN A 71 -6.31 -27.83 -2.04
CA GLN A 71 -5.64 -27.11 -3.13
C GLN A 71 -4.88 -25.89 -2.60
N LEU A 72 -5.45 -25.12 -1.68
CA LEU A 72 -4.74 -24.02 -1.03
C LEU A 72 -3.48 -24.53 -0.31
N ASN A 73 -3.57 -25.65 0.40
CA ASN A 73 -2.43 -26.25 1.08
C ASN A 73 -1.33 -26.69 0.08
N ALA A 74 -1.73 -27.33 -1.02
CA ALA A 74 -0.82 -27.71 -2.08
C ALA A 74 -0.09 -26.49 -2.69
N ILE A 75 -0.83 -25.41 -3.00
CA ILE A 75 -0.27 -24.18 -3.60
C ILE A 75 0.61 -23.41 -2.59
N THR A 76 0.26 -23.43 -1.31
CA THR A 76 1.10 -22.87 -0.22
C THR A 76 2.41 -23.63 -0.08
N THR A 77 2.38 -24.96 -0.21
CA THR A 77 3.58 -25.82 -0.08
C THR A 77 4.62 -25.54 -1.18
N ILE A 78 4.17 -25.04 -2.34
CA ILE A 78 5.03 -24.70 -3.48
C ILE A 78 5.30 -23.19 -3.60
N ASP A 79 5.07 -22.42 -2.54
CA ASP A 79 5.36 -20.97 -2.42
C ASP A 79 4.74 -20.11 -3.55
N LEU A 80 3.55 -20.51 -4.00
CA LEU A 80 2.78 -19.76 -5.02
C LEU A 80 1.76 -18.80 -4.41
N VAL A 81 1.64 -18.75 -3.09
CA VAL A 81 0.72 -17.85 -2.37
C VAL A 81 1.47 -16.59 -1.97
N PHE A 82 1.20 -15.48 -2.66
CA PHE A 82 1.77 -14.17 -2.31
C PHE A 82 1.13 -13.57 -1.06
N CYS A 83 -0.21 -13.66 -0.93
CA CYS A 83 -0.97 -13.09 0.17
C CYS A 83 -2.30 -13.82 0.35
N VAL A 84 -2.74 -13.96 1.60
CA VAL A 84 -4.07 -14.47 1.96
C VAL A 84 -4.86 -13.33 2.59
N VAL A 85 -5.98 -12.97 1.96
CA VAL A 85 -6.90 -11.96 2.48
C VAL A 85 -8.13 -12.67 3.02
N HIS A 86 -8.38 -12.54 4.32
CA HIS A 86 -9.61 -13.02 4.93
C HIS A 86 -10.64 -11.90 4.91
N VAL A 87 -11.74 -12.10 4.19
CA VAL A 87 -12.83 -11.13 4.06
C VAL A 87 -14.03 -11.63 4.85
N TYR A 88 -14.58 -10.78 5.71
CA TYR A 88 -15.82 -11.04 6.42
C TYR A 88 -16.88 -10.04 5.94
N ALA A 89 -18.11 -10.51 5.75
CA ALA A 89 -19.25 -9.62 5.56
C ALA A 89 -19.59 -8.98 6.92
N ILE A 90 -19.63 -7.66 6.98
CA ILE A 90 -20.08 -6.93 8.17
C ILE A 90 -21.57 -6.66 7.97
N ASP A 91 -22.41 -7.51 8.55
CA ASP A 91 -23.82 -7.15 8.76
C ASP A 91 -23.86 -6.14 9.89
N SER A 92 -24.25 -4.91 9.58
CA SER A 92 -24.13 -3.71 10.42
C SER A 92 -25.03 -3.69 11.67
N ALA A 93 -25.45 -4.84 12.19
CA ALA A 93 -26.37 -4.95 13.33
C ALA A 93 -25.90 -5.86 14.47
N GLU A 94 -24.82 -6.63 14.34
CA GLU A 94 -24.32 -7.46 15.44
C GLU A 94 -22.87 -7.11 15.75
N GLN A 95 -22.62 -6.68 17.01
CA GLN A 95 -21.27 -6.55 17.55
C GLN A 95 -20.64 -7.96 17.60
N PHE A 96 -20.04 -8.38 16.48
CA PHE A 96 -19.26 -9.60 16.43
C PHE A 96 -18.06 -9.43 17.36
N LYS A 97 -18.14 -9.97 18.58
CA LYS A 97 -16.96 -10.25 19.38
C LYS A 97 -16.44 -11.60 18.91
N PRO A 98 -15.40 -11.66 18.06
CA PRO A 98 -14.80 -12.94 17.74
C PRO A 98 -14.39 -13.61 19.05
N GLU A 99 -14.76 -14.88 19.24
CA GLU A 99 -14.22 -15.70 20.32
C GLU A 99 -12.74 -15.88 20.05
N LEU A 100 -11.93 -14.97 20.58
CA LEU A 100 -10.50 -15.00 20.41
C LEU A 100 -9.96 -16.28 21.07
N PRO A 101 -9.04 -17.02 20.42
CA PRO A 101 -8.34 -18.12 21.06
C PRO A 101 -7.74 -17.68 22.40
N PHE A 102 -7.77 -18.58 23.40
CA PHE A 102 -7.28 -18.33 24.75
C PHE A 102 -5.88 -17.66 24.81
N PRO A 103 -4.88 -18.07 24.00
CA PRO A 103 -3.55 -17.43 24.03
C PRO A 103 -3.58 -15.95 23.65
N ILE A 104 -4.50 -15.55 22.76
CA ILE A 104 -4.64 -14.15 22.32
C ILE A 104 -5.37 -13.34 23.39
N GLN A 105 -6.36 -13.94 24.07
CA GLN A 105 -7.04 -13.30 25.20
C GLN A 105 -6.05 -13.02 26.35
N GLU A 106 -5.20 -14.01 26.70
CA GLU A 106 -4.14 -13.82 27.70
C GLU A 106 -3.19 -12.70 27.32
N LEU A 107 -2.78 -12.63 26.05
CA LEU A 107 -1.86 -11.61 25.57
C LEU A 107 -2.48 -10.20 25.60
N ILE A 108 -3.74 -10.07 25.17
CA ILE A 108 -4.47 -8.79 25.24
C ILE A 108 -4.62 -8.35 26.69
N GLN A 109 -4.93 -9.29 27.60
CA GLN A 109 -5.08 -8.98 29.01
C GLN A 109 -3.74 -8.62 29.66
N GLN A 110 -2.65 -9.28 29.27
CA GLN A 110 -1.29 -8.99 29.73
C GLN A 110 -0.85 -7.57 29.34
N PHE A 111 -1.25 -7.09 28.16
CA PHE A 111 -0.86 -5.78 27.62
C PHE A 111 -2.02 -4.77 27.60
N ALA A 112 -3.05 -4.96 28.42
CA ALA A 112 -4.24 -4.10 28.44
C ALA A 112 -3.88 -2.60 28.57
N ILE A 113 -2.84 -2.29 29.36
CA ILE A 113 -2.32 -0.94 29.58
C ILE A 113 -1.84 -0.22 28.29
N LEU A 114 -1.45 -0.96 27.24
CA LEU A 114 -1.05 -0.35 25.95
C LEU A 114 -2.24 0.17 25.16
N PHE A 115 -3.45 -0.32 25.45
CA PHE A 115 -4.69 0.03 24.76
C PHE A 115 -5.58 0.97 25.57
N GLU A 116 -5.20 1.26 26.82
CA GLU A 116 -5.84 2.31 27.61
C GLU A 116 -5.56 3.68 27.01
N GLU A 117 -6.50 4.60 27.16
CA GLU A 117 -6.28 5.99 26.78
C GLU A 117 -5.08 6.54 27.58
N PRO A 118 -4.02 7.04 26.92
CA PRO A 118 -2.81 7.47 27.61
C PRO A 118 -3.14 8.62 28.56
N SER A 119 -3.12 8.32 29.86
CA SER A 119 -3.39 9.29 30.93
C SER A 119 -2.09 9.95 31.37
N GLY A 120 -1.63 10.94 30.60
CA GLY A 120 -0.46 11.75 30.93
C GLY A 120 0.25 12.31 29.70
N GLU A 121 1.20 13.21 29.93
CA GLU A 121 2.13 13.63 28.88
C GLU A 121 2.99 12.44 28.45
N ALA A 122 3.27 12.33 27.15
CA ALA A 122 4.15 11.30 26.63
C ALA A 122 5.47 11.30 27.41
N PRO A 123 6.01 10.12 27.80
CA PRO A 123 7.25 10.04 28.55
C PRO A 123 8.32 10.88 27.86
N SER A 124 9.01 11.72 28.62
CA SER A 124 10.04 12.61 28.10
C SER A 124 11.11 11.79 27.40
N GLN A 125 11.08 11.80 26.06
CA GLN A 125 12.11 11.13 25.27
C GLN A 125 13.43 11.84 25.56
N THR A 126 14.35 11.17 26.26
CA THR A 126 15.72 11.65 26.52
C THR A 126 16.48 11.89 25.22
N LYS A 127 16.04 11.26 24.13
CA LYS A 127 16.46 11.57 22.77
C LYS A 127 15.44 12.52 22.16
N ARG A 128 15.58 13.82 22.41
CA ARG A 128 15.03 14.80 21.47
C ARG A 128 15.73 14.57 20.14
N HIS A 129 15.04 13.98 19.18
CA HIS A 129 15.45 14.02 17.79
C HIS A 129 15.36 15.49 17.35
N THR A 130 16.41 16.26 17.61
CA THR A 130 16.55 17.60 17.05
C THR A 130 16.75 17.44 15.56
N ILE A 131 15.83 17.97 14.76
CA ILE A 131 16.09 18.19 13.33
C ILE A 131 17.16 19.30 13.28
N PRO A 132 18.41 19.01 12.89
CA PRO A 132 19.43 20.03 12.81
C PRO A 132 19.05 21.00 11.68
N LEU A 133 18.71 22.22 12.06
CA LEU A 133 18.49 23.29 11.09
C LEU A 133 19.85 23.70 10.51
N LEU A 134 19.93 23.83 9.18
CA LEU A 134 21.12 24.40 8.55
C LEU A 134 21.27 25.86 9.01
N PRO A 135 22.50 26.33 9.30
CA PRO A 135 22.74 27.74 9.57
C PRO A 135 22.18 28.60 8.42
N SER A 136 21.43 29.65 8.76
CA SER A 136 20.78 30.58 7.82
C SER A 136 19.48 30.10 7.14
N THR A 137 18.84 29.03 7.63
CA THR A 137 17.53 28.62 7.11
C THR A 137 16.40 29.44 7.75
N GLN A 138 15.57 30.09 6.93
CA GLN A 138 14.38 30.79 7.44
C GLN A 138 13.32 29.78 7.93
N PRO A 139 12.66 30.02 9.07
CA PRO A 139 11.54 29.19 9.51
C PRO A 139 10.38 29.36 8.51
N PHE A 140 9.92 28.26 7.93
CA PHE A 140 8.69 28.29 7.13
C PHE A 140 7.49 28.31 8.07
N ARG A 141 6.56 29.24 7.84
CA ARG A 141 5.24 29.19 8.45
C ARG A 141 4.34 28.32 7.57
N LEU A 142 3.65 27.36 8.18
CA LEU A 142 2.43 26.77 7.62
C LEU A 142 1.31 27.81 7.64
#